data_AF-A0A5C6CLE3-F1
#
_entry.id   AF-A0A5C6CLE3-F1
#
_cell.length_a   1.000
_cell.length_b   1.000
_cell.length_c   1.000
_cell.angle_alpha   90.00
_cell.angle_beta   90.00
_cell.angle_gamma   90.00
#
_symmetry.space_group_name_H-M   'P 1'
#
loop_
_entity.id
_entity.type
_entity.pdbx_description
1 polymer ?
#
loop_
_entity_poly.entity_id
_entity_poly.type
_entity_poly.pdbx_seq_one_letter_code
_entity_poly.pdbx_strand_id
1 'polypeptide(L)'
;MRHPCAMLLLFAASYSQAALCLAVDYQFYGRTGNGIQIDFKSRLGVPSGATFSGLSLSGFGSHTALTSSNLNQGNFLVDGQLWVFADPARNTPSLGDVDPTSRGFQGTLEGTVLVNGQQKSFAVTVQPGYTGAGSGSVGQSLEAINKPANNKLFVAQQQQRLRYLGFVRQGGTPISVDGDFGPNTDAALRTFQAAFVAGINTTQSNVDGIVGPNTAGWLNAANAPTWEELIDPDPQVPGSFSVNTMIGDFDILPSRDPGTNLRTGLTPQVERFGTSWAQDLWIQGSADAKAATGTTQLMNAMSAVDGYGSAVSHSTHRVGMDIDMHVDASTWNFGNGVTSAAEQKAIEIAVNYIDAGASGGLDMGKVIRIISSNQDILAGLNSMRPATATYFDSSGGHQNHLHLDVGSPTRLAGLVDMPGDFNFDDQVDGKDFLVWQRGDTINPLSGSDLALWQSIYNASVTAAVTTVPEPATLLLLILAGSCWILRRSAL
;
A
#
# COMPACT_ATOMS: atom_id res chain seq x y z
N MET A 1 62.00 38.27 -19.43
CA MET A 1 60.84 38.21 -18.53
C MET A 1 59.63 37.81 -19.34
N ARG A 2 59.33 36.51 -19.38
CA ARG A 2 58.17 35.92 -20.05
C ARG A 2 57.54 35.01 -19.01
N HIS A 3 56.29 35.29 -18.64
CA HIS A 3 55.53 34.51 -17.68
C HIS A 3 55.24 33.11 -18.26
N PRO A 4 55.34 32.03 -17.45
CA PRO A 4 54.99 30.69 -17.90
C PRO A 4 53.47 30.51 -17.90
N CYS A 5 52.95 30.01 -19.02
CA CYS A 5 51.56 29.60 -19.17
C CYS A 5 51.38 28.26 -18.45
N ALA A 6 50.61 28.25 -17.37
CA ALA A 6 50.30 27.03 -16.61
C ALA A 6 49.37 26.13 -17.44
N MET A 7 49.84 24.92 -17.69
CA MET A 7 49.14 23.83 -18.37
C MET A 7 48.11 23.25 -17.39
N LEU A 8 46.83 23.49 -17.64
CA LEU A 8 45.72 22.94 -16.86
C LEU A 8 45.52 21.48 -17.28
N LEU A 9 46.08 20.54 -16.51
CA LEU A 9 45.78 19.11 -16.60
C LEU A 9 44.37 18.85 -16.07
N LEU A 10 43.40 18.72 -16.98
CA LEU A 10 42.10 18.16 -16.68
C LEU A 10 42.26 16.65 -16.41
N PHE A 11 42.18 16.26 -15.14
CA PHE A 11 41.94 14.87 -14.75
C PHE A 11 40.50 14.52 -15.13
N ALA A 12 40.32 13.84 -16.27
CA ALA A 12 39.09 13.10 -16.55
C ALA A 12 39.07 11.84 -15.68
N ALA A 13 38.46 11.93 -14.51
CA ALA A 13 38.11 10.74 -13.73
C ALA A 13 36.85 10.13 -14.35
N SER A 14 37.05 9.27 -15.35
CA SER A 14 36.02 8.35 -15.84
C SER A 14 35.77 7.28 -14.77
N TYR A 15 34.76 7.48 -13.94
CA TYR A 15 34.18 6.40 -13.16
C TYR A 15 33.13 5.68 -14.02
N SER A 16 33.59 4.67 -14.75
CA SER A 16 32.73 3.60 -15.24
C SER A 16 33.27 2.28 -14.71
N GLN A 17 32.92 1.96 -13.45
CA GLN A 17 32.90 0.55 -13.05
C GLN A 17 31.57 -0.01 -13.51
N ALA A 18 31.48 -0.36 -14.80
CA ALA A 18 30.57 -1.42 -15.19
C ALA A 18 31.10 -2.66 -14.48
N ALA A 19 30.41 -3.10 -13.43
CA ALA A 19 30.65 -4.42 -12.89
C ALA A 19 30.54 -5.41 -14.05
N LEU A 20 31.60 -6.16 -14.31
CA LEU A 20 31.55 -7.35 -15.15
C LEU A 20 30.60 -8.32 -14.46
N CYS A 21 29.30 -8.18 -14.74
CA CYS A 21 28.29 -9.16 -14.35
C CYS A 21 28.69 -10.46 -15.05
N LEU A 22 29.16 -11.44 -14.27
CA LEU A 22 29.34 -12.79 -14.80
C LEU A 22 27.99 -13.21 -15.38
N ALA A 23 27.99 -13.64 -16.64
CA ALA A 23 26.77 -14.15 -17.26
C ALA A 23 26.23 -15.29 -16.39
N VAL A 24 25.04 -15.09 -15.81
CA VAL A 24 24.33 -16.17 -15.12
C VAL A 24 23.80 -17.16 -16.15
N ASP A 25 23.70 -18.44 -15.80
CA ASP A 25 23.18 -19.44 -16.75
C ASP A 25 21.70 -19.20 -17.08
N TYR A 26 20.89 -18.76 -16.11
CA TYR A 26 19.45 -18.53 -16.27
C TYR A 26 18.98 -17.22 -15.65
N GLN A 27 18.19 -16.43 -16.38
CA GLN A 27 17.56 -15.22 -15.85
C GLN A 27 16.04 -15.39 -15.70
N PHE A 28 15.49 -14.76 -14.67
CA PHE A 28 14.07 -14.74 -14.35
C PHE A 28 13.66 -13.34 -13.92
N TYR A 29 12.37 -13.03 -14.12
CA TYR A 29 11.81 -11.72 -13.82
C TYR A 29 10.47 -11.88 -13.11
N GLY A 30 10.13 -10.92 -12.27
CA GLY A 30 8.81 -10.85 -11.65
C GLY A 30 8.71 -9.64 -10.72
N ARG A 31 7.57 -9.51 -10.03
CA ARG A 31 7.30 -8.37 -9.16
C ARG A 31 7.31 -8.75 -7.70
N THR A 32 7.63 -7.79 -6.83
CA THR A 32 7.78 -8.00 -5.39
C THR A 32 6.53 -8.60 -4.72
N GLY A 33 5.33 -8.17 -5.11
CA GLY A 33 4.07 -8.65 -4.53
C GLY A 33 3.56 -9.99 -5.10
N ASN A 34 4.37 -10.70 -5.89
CA ASN A 34 4.02 -11.96 -6.54
C ASN A 34 4.75 -13.15 -5.91
N GLY A 35 4.23 -14.36 -6.15
CA GLY A 35 5.04 -15.57 -6.13
C GLY A 35 5.70 -15.75 -7.50
N ILE A 36 6.96 -15.34 -7.63
CA ILE A 36 7.70 -15.36 -8.90
C ILE A 36 8.06 -16.82 -9.23
N GLN A 37 7.45 -17.36 -10.29
CA GLN A 37 7.72 -18.73 -10.72
C GLN A 37 9.06 -18.81 -11.45
N ILE A 38 9.88 -19.77 -11.00
CA ILE A 38 11.17 -20.12 -11.55
C ILE A 38 11.05 -21.55 -12.08
N ASP A 39 10.97 -21.69 -13.39
CA ASP A 39 10.98 -22.98 -14.08
C ASP A 39 12.36 -23.20 -14.70
N PHE A 40 13.19 -24.04 -14.05
CA PHE A 40 14.49 -24.40 -14.61
C PHE A 40 14.38 -25.38 -15.78
N LYS A 41 13.30 -26.18 -15.85
CA LYS A 41 13.19 -27.28 -16.80
C LYS A 41 12.88 -26.82 -18.21
N SER A 42 12.16 -25.72 -18.35
CA SER A 42 11.90 -25.11 -19.66
C SER A 42 13.11 -24.37 -20.24
N ARG A 43 14.16 -24.11 -19.44
CA ARG A 43 15.30 -23.29 -19.87
C ARG A 43 16.12 -23.90 -20.99
N LEU A 44 16.61 -23.04 -21.88
CA LEU A 44 17.46 -23.43 -22.99
C LEU A 44 18.71 -24.15 -22.46
N GLY A 45 19.04 -25.30 -23.06
CA GLY A 45 20.18 -26.11 -22.65
C GLY A 45 19.90 -27.09 -21.51
N VAL A 46 18.68 -27.11 -20.94
CA VAL A 46 18.27 -28.14 -19.99
C VAL A 46 17.65 -29.32 -20.76
N PRO A 47 18.26 -30.52 -20.73
CA PRO A 47 17.75 -31.66 -21.48
C PRO A 47 16.45 -32.21 -20.87
N SER A 48 15.59 -32.79 -21.72
CA SER A 48 14.41 -33.51 -21.25
C SER A 48 14.82 -34.64 -20.28
N GLY A 49 14.15 -34.70 -19.13
CA GLY A 49 14.46 -35.66 -18.07
C GLY A 49 15.63 -35.26 -17.17
N ALA A 50 16.11 -34.01 -17.26
CA ALA A 50 17.09 -33.49 -16.31
C ALA A 50 16.61 -33.61 -14.86
N THR A 51 17.58 -33.73 -13.96
CA THR A 51 17.37 -33.79 -12.51
C THR A 51 17.91 -32.53 -11.84
N PHE A 52 17.22 -32.08 -10.80
CA PHE A 52 17.55 -30.84 -10.08
C PHE A 52 17.88 -31.13 -8.62
N SER A 53 18.96 -30.56 -8.12
CA SER A 53 19.40 -30.73 -6.73
C SER A 53 20.34 -29.60 -6.30
N GLY A 54 20.85 -29.63 -5.07
CA GLY A 54 21.88 -28.70 -4.60
C GLY A 54 21.49 -27.22 -4.74
N LEU A 55 20.20 -26.90 -4.54
CA LEU A 55 19.71 -25.54 -4.57
C LEU A 55 20.40 -24.73 -3.45
N SER A 56 21.14 -23.70 -3.84
CA SER A 56 21.77 -22.73 -2.94
C SER A 56 21.10 -21.37 -3.07
N LEU A 57 20.66 -20.84 -1.94
CA LEU A 57 19.93 -19.58 -1.82
C LEU A 57 20.64 -18.60 -0.87
N SER A 58 21.98 -18.64 -0.81
CA SER A 58 22.76 -17.83 0.13
C SER A 58 22.52 -16.32 0.02
N GLY A 59 22.06 -15.82 -1.14
CA GLY A 59 21.69 -14.43 -1.36
C GLY A 59 20.24 -14.07 -0.96
N PHE A 60 19.44 -15.03 -0.49
CA PHE A 60 18.00 -14.85 -0.28
C PHE A 60 17.63 -14.45 1.15
N GLY A 61 18.57 -13.92 1.95
CA GLY A 61 18.45 -13.69 3.41
C GLY A 61 17.03 -13.54 4.00
N SER A 62 16.32 -12.44 3.68
CA SER A 62 14.94 -12.16 4.16
C SER A 62 13.85 -12.53 3.15
N HIS A 63 14.24 -13.03 1.98
CA HIS A 63 13.35 -13.52 0.94
C HIS A 63 12.93 -14.94 1.24
N THR A 64 11.78 -15.35 0.72
CA THR A 64 11.33 -16.74 0.84
C THR A 64 11.40 -17.41 -0.52
N ALA A 65 11.87 -18.65 -0.55
CA ALA A 65 11.79 -19.48 -1.75
C ALA A 65 11.27 -20.88 -1.40
N LEU A 66 10.27 -21.34 -2.13
CA LEU A 66 9.59 -22.61 -1.88
C LEU A 66 9.60 -23.44 -3.17
N THR A 67 10.15 -24.65 -3.09
CA THR A 67 10.16 -25.57 -4.23
C THR A 67 8.78 -26.17 -4.46
N SER A 68 8.55 -26.75 -5.64
CA SER A 68 7.36 -27.56 -5.94
C SER A 68 7.12 -28.67 -4.92
N SER A 69 8.18 -29.25 -4.36
CA SER A 69 8.09 -30.23 -3.27
C SER A 69 7.57 -29.63 -1.97
N ASN A 70 7.99 -28.40 -1.60
CA ASN A 70 7.49 -27.71 -0.40
C ASN A 70 5.99 -27.40 -0.52
N LEU A 71 5.55 -27.05 -1.74
CA LEU A 71 4.19 -26.61 -2.04
C LEU A 71 3.25 -27.73 -2.50
N ASN A 72 3.69 -28.99 -2.48
CA ASN A 72 2.93 -30.13 -3.00
C ASN A 72 2.43 -29.93 -4.46
N GLN A 73 3.18 -29.19 -5.27
CA GLN A 73 2.88 -28.96 -6.69
C GLN A 73 3.61 -29.93 -7.62
N GLY A 74 4.51 -30.74 -7.06
CA GLY A 74 5.31 -31.68 -7.83
C GLY A 74 6.50 -32.18 -7.02
N ASN A 75 7.59 -32.46 -7.72
CA ASN A 75 8.85 -32.89 -7.13
C ASN A 75 9.97 -32.12 -7.79
N PHE A 76 10.60 -31.23 -7.03
CA PHE A 76 11.67 -30.35 -7.49
C PHE A 76 12.77 -31.11 -8.21
N LEU A 77 13.10 -32.32 -7.75
CA LEU A 77 14.12 -33.15 -8.36
C LEU A 77 13.84 -33.48 -9.83
N VAL A 78 12.57 -33.50 -10.25
CA VAL A 78 12.11 -33.91 -11.58
C VAL A 78 11.56 -32.72 -12.40
N ASP A 79 10.94 -31.76 -11.75
CA ASP A 79 10.31 -30.61 -12.41
C ASP A 79 11.14 -29.33 -12.35
N GLY A 80 12.09 -29.20 -11.42
CA GLY A 80 12.93 -28.02 -11.28
C GLY A 80 12.15 -26.74 -11.00
N GLN A 81 10.97 -26.82 -10.39
CA GLN A 81 10.13 -25.65 -10.13
C GLN A 81 10.35 -25.06 -8.73
N LEU A 82 10.55 -23.74 -8.70
CA LEU A 82 10.76 -22.93 -7.51
C LEU A 82 9.87 -21.69 -7.57
N TRP A 83 9.35 -21.23 -6.44
CA TRP A 83 8.69 -19.93 -6.33
C TRP A 83 9.49 -19.05 -5.39
N VAL A 84 9.74 -17.82 -5.82
CA VAL A 84 10.44 -16.79 -5.05
C VAL A 84 9.44 -15.73 -4.62
N PHE A 85 9.45 -15.42 -3.33
CA PHE A 85 8.64 -14.40 -2.69
C PHE A 85 9.60 -13.39 -2.08
N ALA A 86 9.81 -12.28 -2.80
CA ALA A 86 10.71 -11.21 -2.36
C ALA A 86 10.20 -10.55 -1.07
N ASP A 87 11.08 -9.89 -0.32
CA ASP A 87 10.69 -9.31 0.97
C ASP A 87 9.81 -8.09 0.68
N PRO A 88 8.54 -8.05 1.13
CA PRO A 88 7.66 -6.92 0.88
C PRO A 88 7.89 -5.74 1.82
N ALA A 89 8.84 -5.82 2.77
CA ALA A 89 9.17 -4.71 3.64
C ALA A 89 9.63 -3.48 2.84
N ARG A 90 9.15 -2.29 3.23
CA ARG A 90 9.60 -1.01 2.66
C ARG A 90 11.01 -0.68 3.14
N ASN A 91 11.76 0.09 2.33
CA ASN A 91 13.09 0.60 2.67
C ASN A 91 14.09 -0.49 3.09
N THR A 92 14.45 -1.38 2.16
CA THR A 92 15.36 -2.50 2.45
C THR A 92 16.76 -2.40 1.81
N PRO A 93 17.45 -1.25 1.82
CA PRO A 93 18.74 -1.10 1.11
C PRO A 93 19.83 -2.05 1.63
N SER A 94 19.74 -2.49 2.89
CA SER A 94 20.64 -3.52 3.45
C SER A 94 20.51 -4.89 2.78
N LEU A 95 19.41 -5.14 2.06
CA LEU A 95 19.20 -6.35 1.26
C LEU A 95 19.63 -6.19 -0.21
N GLY A 96 20.15 -5.02 -0.59
CA GLY A 96 20.47 -4.69 -1.99
C GLY A 96 19.32 -4.08 -2.78
N ASP A 97 18.32 -3.53 -2.07
CA ASP A 97 17.17 -2.85 -2.65
C ASP A 97 17.58 -1.57 -3.38
N VAL A 98 17.30 -1.49 -4.68
CA VAL A 98 17.73 -0.39 -5.57
C VAL A 98 16.68 0.72 -5.71
N ASP A 99 15.44 0.49 -5.27
CA ASP A 99 14.37 1.48 -5.27
C ASP A 99 13.59 1.44 -3.94
N PRO A 100 14.18 1.90 -2.82
CA PRO A 100 13.53 1.85 -1.52
C PRO A 100 12.26 2.71 -1.43
N THR A 101 11.99 3.57 -2.42
CA THR A 101 10.77 4.40 -2.47
C THR A 101 9.54 3.60 -2.88
N SER A 102 9.76 2.57 -3.69
CA SER A 102 8.76 1.57 -4.05
C SER A 102 8.47 0.63 -2.87
N ARG A 103 7.29 0.03 -2.89
CA ARG A 103 6.86 -0.91 -1.83
C ARG A 103 7.53 -2.27 -2.05
N GLY A 104 8.24 -2.74 -1.02
CA GLY A 104 8.95 -4.02 -1.01
C GLY A 104 10.31 -3.96 -1.70
N PHE A 105 11.07 -5.05 -1.69
CA PHE A 105 12.38 -5.16 -2.32
C PHE A 105 12.34 -5.07 -3.85
N GLN A 106 13.19 -4.22 -4.44
CA GLN A 106 13.53 -4.25 -5.86
C GLN A 106 15.02 -4.51 -6.04
N GLY A 107 15.38 -5.45 -6.93
CA GLY A 107 16.78 -5.80 -7.12
C GLY A 107 16.97 -7.18 -7.72
N THR A 108 18.18 -7.71 -7.64
CA THR A 108 18.52 -9.03 -8.19
C THR A 108 18.86 -10.01 -7.08
N LEU A 109 18.20 -11.17 -7.08
CA LEU A 109 18.48 -12.28 -6.18
C LEU A 109 19.22 -13.38 -6.94
N GLU A 110 20.38 -13.80 -6.44
CA GLU A 110 21.24 -14.79 -7.10
C GLU A 110 21.32 -16.09 -6.32
N GLY A 111 21.33 -17.21 -7.04
CA GLY A 111 21.43 -18.55 -6.47
C GLY A 111 22.09 -19.53 -7.42
N THR A 112 22.26 -20.77 -6.96
CA THR A 112 22.75 -21.87 -7.80
C THR A 112 21.89 -23.11 -7.67
N VAL A 113 21.89 -23.94 -8.71
CA VAL A 113 21.20 -25.23 -8.76
C VAL A 113 22.07 -26.23 -9.52
N LEU A 114 22.05 -27.49 -9.12
CA LEU A 114 22.66 -28.57 -9.90
C LEU A 114 21.65 -29.11 -10.91
N VAL A 115 22.00 -29.06 -12.20
CA VAL A 115 21.27 -29.71 -13.29
C VAL A 115 22.08 -30.94 -13.72
N ASN A 116 21.56 -32.14 -13.46
CA ASN A 116 22.29 -33.40 -13.66
C ASN A 116 23.67 -33.42 -12.97
N GLY A 117 23.74 -32.86 -11.77
CA GLY A 117 24.97 -32.74 -10.97
C GLY A 117 25.93 -31.62 -11.41
N GLN A 118 25.64 -30.90 -12.50
CA GLN A 118 26.43 -29.74 -12.94
C GLN A 118 25.88 -28.46 -12.33
N GLN A 119 26.73 -27.67 -11.68
CA GLN A 119 26.29 -26.40 -11.09
C GLN A 119 25.96 -25.37 -12.15
N LYS A 120 24.80 -24.74 -11.98
CA LYS A 120 24.27 -23.65 -12.79
C LYS A 120 23.92 -22.48 -11.90
N SER A 121 24.28 -21.26 -12.31
CA SER A 121 23.87 -20.04 -11.64
C SER A 121 22.53 -19.55 -12.19
N PHE A 122 21.75 -18.89 -11.35
CA PHE A 122 20.55 -18.20 -11.80
C PHE A 122 20.38 -16.88 -11.06
N ALA A 123 19.65 -15.96 -11.67
CA ALA A 123 19.27 -14.71 -11.04
C ALA A 123 17.78 -14.40 -11.28
N VAL A 124 17.19 -13.70 -10.32
CA VAL A 124 15.79 -13.24 -10.35
C VAL A 124 15.81 -11.73 -10.18
N THR A 125 15.45 -11.00 -11.23
CA THR A 125 15.24 -9.55 -11.16
C THR A 125 13.82 -9.27 -10.69
N VAL A 126 13.71 -8.57 -9.57
CA VAL A 126 12.47 -8.23 -8.89
C VAL A 126 12.14 -6.77 -9.16
N GLN A 127 10.98 -6.54 -9.78
CA GLN A 127 10.42 -5.24 -10.12
C GLN A 127 9.37 -4.78 -9.11
N PRO A 128 9.05 -3.48 -9.05
CA PRO A 128 7.96 -2.97 -8.21
C PRO A 128 6.60 -3.60 -8.52
N GLY A 129 5.71 -3.53 -7.53
CA GLY A 129 4.29 -3.81 -7.72
C GLY A 129 3.91 -5.28 -7.64
N TYR A 130 2.82 -5.62 -8.31
CA TYR A 130 2.27 -6.97 -8.38
C TYR A 130 1.40 -7.15 -9.61
N THR A 131 1.19 -8.41 -10.01
CA THR A 131 0.31 -8.79 -11.11
C THR A 131 -1.09 -9.07 -10.58
N GLY A 132 -2.09 -8.41 -11.13
CA GLY A 132 -3.49 -8.63 -10.77
C GLY A 132 -4.18 -9.70 -11.63
N ALA A 133 -3.70 -9.93 -12.86
CA ALA A 133 -4.24 -10.95 -13.75
C ALA A 133 -3.13 -11.61 -14.57
N GLY A 134 -3.08 -12.94 -14.56
CA GLY A 134 -2.04 -13.72 -15.25
C GLY A 134 -1.23 -14.61 -14.30
N SER A 135 -0.02 -14.99 -14.71
CA SER A 135 0.85 -15.95 -14.00
C SER A 135 1.27 -15.50 -12.60
N GLY A 136 1.40 -14.19 -12.38
CA GLY A 136 1.72 -13.61 -11.06
C GLY A 136 0.53 -13.33 -10.14
N SER A 137 -0.71 -13.56 -10.62
CA SER A 137 -1.91 -13.30 -9.83
C SER A 137 -2.11 -14.34 -8.72
N VAL A 138 -2.82 -13.92 -7.67
CA VAL A 138 -3.16 -14.80 -6.56
C VAL A 138 -4.25 -15.78 -6.98
N GLY A 139 -3.97 -17.07 -6.87
CA GLY A 139 -4.95 -18.13 -7.06
C GLY A 139 -5.89 -18.32 -5.87
N GLN A 140 -7.01 -19.01 -6.09
CA GLN A 140 -7.93 -19.38 -5.03
C GLN A 140 -8.65 -20.70 -5.32
N SER A 141 -8.92 -21.46 -4.25
CA SER A 141 -9.79 -22.64 -4.25
C SER A 141 -10.58 -22.73 -2.95
N LEU A 142 -11.00 -21.57 -2.41
CA LEU A 142 -11.65 -21.42 -1.10
C LEU A 142 -10.69 -21.77 0.07
N GLU A 143 -9.45 -21.29 0.03
CA GLU A 143 -8.49 -21.50 1.12
C GLU A 143 -9.01 -20.90 2.43
N ALA A 144 -8.87 -21.64 3.53
CA ALA A 144 -9.33 -21.24 4.85
C ALA A 144 -8.56 -21.99 5.96
N ILE A 145 -8.66 -21.51 7.19
CA ILE A 145 -8.10 -22.20 8.36
C ILE A 145 -8.74 -23.59 8.54
N ASN A 146 -7.95 -24.56 8.99
CA ASN A 146 -8.40 -25.94 9.25
C ASN A 146 -8.95 -26.70 8.03
N LYS A 147 -8.67 -26.25 6.80
CA LYS A 147 -9.03 -26.96 5.57
C LYS A 147 -7.85 -27.82 5.09
N PRO A 148 -7.92 -29.17 5.17
CA PRO A 148 -6.81 -30.05 4.79
C PRO A 148 -6.48 -29.99 3.28
N ALA A 149 -7.46 -29.60 2.47
CA ALA A 149 -7.36 -29.53 1.01
C ALA A 149 -6.94 -28.14 0.49
N ASN A 150 -6.33 -27.29 1.33
CA ASN A 150 -5.78 -26.02 0.86
C ASN A 150 -4.70 -26.26 -0.19
N ASN A 151 -4.75 -25.50 -1.29
CA ASN A 151 -3.66 -25.50 -2.25
C ASN A 151 -2.51 -24.65 -1.69
N LYS A 152 -1.40 -25.29 -1.30
CA LYS A 152 -0.27 -24.60 -0.67
C LYS A 152 0.35 -23.49 -1.51
N LEU A 153 0.39 -23.64 -2.83
CA LEU A 153 0.88 -22.58 -3.71
C LEU A 153 -0.04 -21.35 -3.64
N PHE A 154 -1.35 -21.56 -3.67
CA PHE A 154 -2.32 -20.46 -3.53
C PHE A 154 -2.19 -19.80 -2.17
N VAL A 155 -2.05 -20.58 -1.09
CA VAL A 155 -1.81 -20.03 0.25
C VAL A 155 -0.55 -19.18 0.28
N ALA A 156 0.56 -19.64 -0.30
CA ALA A 156 1.82 -18.87 -0.33
C ALA A 156 1.68 -17.57 -1.14
N GLN A 157 0.98 -17.60 -2.28
CA GLN A 157 0.66 -16.39 -3.06
C GLN A 157 -0.22 -15.42 -2.27
N GLN A 158 -1.24 -15.92 -1.57
CA GLN A 158 -2.13 -15.13 -0.71
C GLN A 158 -1.37 -14.50 0.46
N GLN A 159 -0.52 -15.27 1.13
CA GLN A 159 0.35 -14.78 2.21
C GLN A 159 1.27 -13.68 1.69
N GLN A 160 1.92 -13.88 0.55
CA GLN A 160 2.78 -12.85 -0.04
C GLN A 160 2.01 -11.58 -0.38
N ARG A 161 0.82 -11.70 -0.98
CA ARG A 161 0.02 -10.53 -1.33
C ARG A 161 -0.48 -9.79 -0.10
N LEU A 162 -0.92 -10.49 0.95
CA LEU A 162 -1.30 -9.89 2.23
C LEU A 162 -0.12 -9.13 2.86
N ARG A 163 1.08 -9.75 2.91
CA ARG A 163 2.29 -9.07 3.41
C ARG A 163 2.65 -7.86 2.57
N TYR A 164 2.60 -8.00 1.23
CA TYR A 164 2.84 -6.91 0.29
C TYR A 164 1.89 -5.75 0.58
N LEU A 165 0.60 -6.01 0.76
CA LEU A 165 -0.40 -5.00 1.10
C LEU A 165 -0.30 -4.51 2.56
N GLY A 166 0.62 -5.03 3.38
CA GLY A 166 0.86 -4.56 4.76
C GLY A 166 -0.02 -5.22 5.83
N PHE A 167 -0.84 -6.22 5.48
CA PHE A 167 -1.68 -6.92 6.45
C PHE A 167 -0.85 -7.88 7.30
N VAL A 168 -1.06 -7.81 8.60
CA VAL A 168 -0.27 -8.48 9.63
C VAL A 168 -1.13 -9.40 10.48
N ARG A 169 -0.51 -10.31 11.24
CA ARG A 169 -1.24 -11.05 12.27
C ARG A 169 -1.61 -10.13 13.43
N GLN A 170 -2.56 -10.57 14.26
CA GLN A 170 -2.84 -9.93 15.54
C GLN A 170 -1.54 -9.77 16.37
N GLY A 171 -1.34 -8.59 16.93
CA GLY A 171 -0.09 -8.16 17.58
C GLY A 171 0.95 -7.53 16.66
N GLY A 172 0.64 -7.34 15.37
CA GLY A 172 1.37 -6.41 14.48
C GLY A 172 2.59 -6.99 13.75
N THR A 173 2.90 -8.27 13.93
CA THR A 173 4.02 -8.91 13.21
C THR A 173 3.61 -9.32 11.80
N PRO A 174 4.50 -9.22 10.78
CA PRO A 174 4.25 -9.81 9.47
C PRO A 174 3.95 -11.32 9.56
N ILE A 175 3.05 -11.80 8.71
CA ILE A 175 2.81 -13.24 8.53
C ILE A 175 3.96 -13.88 7.75
N SER A 176 4.15 -15.20 7.90
CA SER A 176 5.10 -15.97 7.10
C SER A 176 4.51 -16.31 5.73
N VAL A 177 5.39 -16.57 4.75
CA VAL A 177 5.02 -17.18 3.46
C VAL A 177 5.52 -18.61 3.49
N ASP A 178 4.65 -19.57 3.78
CA ASP A 178 5.02 -20.98 3.97
C ASP A 178 4.07 -21.94 3.23
N GLY A 179 2.99 -21.42 2.67
CA GLY A 179 1.95 -22.22 2.02
C GLY A 179 1.03 -22.93 3.02
N ASP A 180 1.13 -22.65 4.31
CA ASP A 180 0.30 -23.22 5.37
C ASP A 180 -0.70 -22.18 5.90
N PHE A 181 -2.00 -22.46 5.72
CA PHE A 181 -3.05 -21.53 6.15
C PHE A 181 -3.34 -21.70 7.66
N GLY A 182 -2.49 -21.09 8.48
CA GLY A 182 -2.61 -21.10 9.94
C GLY A 182 -3.42 -19.93 10.52
N PRO A 183 -3.54 -19.86 11.86
CA PRO A 183 -4.24 -18.78 12.57
C PRO A 183 -3.72 -17.37 12.24
N ASN A 184 -2.42 -17.22 11.99
CA ASN A 184 -1.84 -15.93 11.64
C ASN A 184 -2.28 -15.47 10.24
N THR A 185 -2.33 -16.38 9.28
CA THR A 185 -2.86 -16.12 7.93
C THR A 185 -4.35 -15.79 7.99
N ASP A 186 -5.14 -16.54 8.77
CA ASP A 186 -6.56 -16.28 8.99
C ASP A 186 -6.79 -14.88 9.58
N ALA A 187 -6.06 -14.51 10.64
CA ALA A 187 -6.19 -13.18 11.26
C ALA A 187 -5.90 -12.04 10.25
N ALA A 188 -4.79 -12.12 9.52
CA ALA A 188 -4.44 -11.12 8.51
C ALA A 188 -5.47 -11.05 7.38
N LEU A 189 -5.97 -12.21 6.93
CA LEU A 189 -7.02 -12.28 5.92
C LEU A 189 -8.31 -11.63 6.38
N ARG A 190 -8.70 -11.86 7.64
CA ARG A 190 -9.93 -11.29 8.18
C ARG A 190 -9.85 -9.77 8.26
N THR A 191 -8.71 -9.22 8.68
CA THR A 191 -8.47 -7.77 8.62
C THR A 191 -8.55 -7.26 7.17
N PHE A 192 -7.96 -7.98 6.21
CA PHE A 192 -8.09 -7.62 4.79
C PHE A 192 -9.53 -7.63 4.29
N GLN A 193 -10.31 -8.66 4.61
CA GLN A 193 -11.71 -8.78 4.21
C GLN A 193 -12.58 -7.67 4.80
N ALA A 194 -12.38 -7.37 6.08
CA ALA A 194 -13.13 -6.34 6.78
C ALA A 194 -12.99 -4.95 6.12
N ALA A 195 -11.88 -4.68 5.42
CA ALA A 195 -11.67 -3.43 4.72
C ALA A 195 -12.78 -3.13 3.67
N PHE A 196 -13.35 -4.17 3.04
CA PHE A 196 -14.31 -4.03 1.94
C PHE A 196 -15.69 -4.65 2.20
N VAL A 197 -15.95 -5.11 3.42
CA VAL A 197 -17.28 -5.59 3.81
C VAL A 197 -18.07 -4.45 4.45
N ALA A 198 -18.59 -3.56 3.58
CA ALA A 198 -19.65 -2.57 3.79
C ALA A 198 -19.81 -1.95 5.20
N GLY A 199 -18.71 -1.42 5.78
CA GLY A 199 -18.70 -0.63 7.02
C GLY A 199 -19.26 -1.34 8.26
N ILE A 200 -19.12 -2.67 8.30
CA ILE A 200 -19.36 -3.41 9.52
C ILE A 200 -18.01 -3.59 10.21
N ASN A 201 -17.84 -2.84 11.29
CA ASN A 201 -16.78 -2.88 12.28
C ASN A 201 -16.71 -4.24 13.01
N THR A 202 -16.45 -5.29 12.24
CA THR A 202 -16.26 -6.63 12.77
C THR A 202 -15.17 -7.28 11.94
N THR A 203 -14.04 -7.56 12.57
CA THR A 203 -13.09 -8.55 12.06
C THR A 203 -13.69 -9.97 12.05
N GLN A 204 -14.96 -10.16 12.44
CA GLN A 204 -15.51 -11.47 12.79
C GLN A 204 -17.00 -11.73 12.45
N SER A 205 -17.86 -10.75 12.11
CA SER A 205 -19.30 -11.05 11.90
C SER A 205 -19.72 -11.24 10.44
N ASN A 206 -19.00 -10.67 9.47
CA ASN A 206 -19.22 -10.88 8.02
C ASN A 206 -17.93 -11.18 7.24
N VAL A 207 -16.92 -11.57 7.99
CA VAL A 207 -15.55 -11.79 7.54
C VAL A 207 -15.28 -13.25 7.84
N ASP A 208 -15.36 -14.09 6.81
CA ASP A 208 -15.41 -15.55 6.96
C ASP A 208 -14.03 -16.21 7.06
N GLY A 209 -12.96 -15.49 6.70
CA GLY A 209 -11.61 -16.03 6.63
C GLY A 209 -11.42 -17.01 5.46
N ILE A 210 -12.26 -16.90 4.43
CA ILE A 210 -12.22 -17.75 3.24
C ILE A 210 -11.74 -16.93 2.04
N VAL A 211 -10.71 -17.41 1.36
CA VAL A 211 -10.26 -16.85 0.08
C VAL A 211 -11.12 -17.40 -1.04
N GLY A 212 -12.31 -16.83 -1.21
CA GLY A 212 -13.17 -17.06 -2.38
C GLY A 212 -12.92 -16.07 -3.51
N PRO A 213 -13.70 -16.14 -4.61
CA PRO A 213 -13.53 -15.28 -5.78
C PRO A 213 -13.56 -13.79 -5.47
N ASN A 214 -14.37 -13.34 -4.50
CA ASN A 214 -14.41 -11.93 -4.12
C ASN A 214 -13.15 -11.49 -3.38
N THR A 215 -12.69 -12.28 -2.40
CA THR A 215 -11.47 -12.03 -1.64
C THR A 215 -10.24 -12.04 -2.55
N ALA A 216 -10.11 -13.05 -3.41
CA ALA A 216 -9.04 -13.14 -4.39
C ALA A 216 -9.11 -11.99 -5.42
N GLY A 217 -10.32 -11.60 -5.83
CA GLY A 217 -10.53 -10.45 -6.69
C GLY A 217 -9.99 -9.17 -6.07
N TRP A 218 -10.18 -8.95 -4.76
CA TRP A 218 -9.59 -7.82 -4.05
C TRP A 218 -8.08 -7.95 -3.85
N LEU A 219 -7.56 -9.14 -3.52
CA LEU A 219 -6.10 -9.35 -3.43
C LEU A 219 -5.40 -9.01 -4.74
N ASN A 220 -6.09 -9.21 -5.86
CA ASN A 220 -5.61 -8.96 -7.21
C ASN A 220 -6.01 -7.59 -7.78
N ALA A 221 -6.88 -6.82 -7.13
CA ALA A 221 -7.40 -5.56 -7.66
C ALA A 221 -6.30 -4.51 -7.81
N ALA A 222 -6.34 -3.67 -8.85
CA ALA A 222 -5.37 -2.59 -9.02
C ALA A 222 -5.39 -1.59 -7.85
N ASN A 223 -6.56 -1.40 -7.25
CA ASN A 223 -6.81 -0.55 -6.07
C ASN A 223 -7.01 -1.38 -4.79
N ALA A 224 -6.32 -2.52 -4.67
CA ALA A 224 -6.32 -3.27 -3.42
C ALA A 224 -5.87 -2.36 -2.27
N PRO A 225 -6.55 -2.38 -1.11
CA PRO A 225 -6.17 -1.52 0.00
C PRO A 225 -4.79 -1.94 0.52
N THR A 226 -3.97 -0.96 0.87
CA THR A 226 -2.81 -1.21 1.70
C THR A 226 -3.11 -0.86 3.15
N TRP A 227 -2.53 -1.60 4.09
CA TRP A 227 -2.55 -1.29 5.51
C TRP A 227 -1.31 -0.47 5.87
N GLU A 228 -1.52 0.76 6.33
CA GLU A 228 -0.44 1.73 6.54
C GLU A 228 -0.61 2.52 7.85
N GLU A 229 0.47 3.18 8.26
CA GLU A 229 0.46 4.18 9.32
C GLU A 229 0.08 5.54 8.73
N LEU A 230 -0.91 6.21 9.30
CA LEU A 230 -1.19 7.61 8.97
C LEU A 230 -0.06 8.47 9.54
N ILE A 231 0.61 9.20 8.66
CA ILE A 231 1.68 10.12 9.00
C ILE A 231 1.14 11.55 8.92
N ASP A 232 1.24 12.26 10.03
CA ASP A 232 1.08 13.70 10.10
C ASP A 232 2.23 14.35 9.28
N PRO A 233 1.94 15.12 8.21
CA PRO A 233 2.97 15.71 7.36
C PRO A 233 3.72 16.86 8.04
N ASP A 234 3.13 17.49 9.07
CA ASP A 234 3.69 18.63 9.80
C ASP A 234 3.47 18.51 11.32
N PRO A 235 4.00 17.47 11.97
CA PRO A 235 3.69 17.19 13.36
C PRO A 235 4.22 18.29 14.29
N GLN A 236 3.41 18.63 15.30
CA GLN A 236 3.86 19.51 16.39
C GLN A 236 5.11 18.93 17.08
N VAL A 237 5.95 19.82 17.62
CA VAL A 237 7.19 19.42 18.29
C VAL A 237 6.87 18.52 19.50
N PRO A 238 7.48 17.32 19.61
CA PRO A 238 7.25 16.43 20.74
C PRO A 238 7.51 17.13 22.08
N GLY A 239 6.56 17.01 23.01
CA GLY A 239 6.58 17.71 24.30
C GLY A 239 5.74 19.00 24.34
N SER A 240 5.27 19.49 23.19
CA SER A 240 4.54 20.76 23.08
C SER A 240 3.11 20.66 22.55
N PHE A 241 2.61 19.44 22.31
CA PHE A 241 1.29 19.24 21.70
C PHE A 241 0.18 19.99 22.45
N SER A 242 -0.64 20.73 21.68
CA SER A 242 -1.84 21.39 22.19
C SER A 242 -2.89 21.46 21.09
N VAL A 243 -4.13 21.13 21.45
CA VAL A 243 -5.31 21.24 20.56
C VAL A 243 -5.62 22.70 20.16
N ASN A 244 -5.08 23.67 20.89
CA ASN A 244 -5.27 25.10 20.60
C ASN A 244 -4.24 25.65 19.59
N THR A 245 -3.20 24.89 19.25
CA THR A 245 -2.09 25.33 18.39
C THR A 245 -1.80 24.33 17.27
N MET A 246 -2.85 23.65 16.80
CA MET A 246 -2.76 22.70 15.69
C MET A 246 -2.39 23.41 14.39
N ILE A 247 -1.69 22.71 13.51
CA ILE A 247 -1.12 23.24 12.27
C ILE A 247 -1.52 22.40 11.06
N GLY A 248 -1.23 22.88 9.85
CA GLY A 248 -1.59 22.17 8.63
C GLY A 248 -3.08 21.90 8.47
N ASP A 249 -3.36 20.84 7.71
CA ASP A 249 -4.71 20.35 7.41
C ASP A 249 -5.24 19.48 8.54
N PHE A 250 -4.38 18.64 9.14
CA PHE A 250 -4.72 17.84 10.30
C PHE A 250 -3.52 17.55 11.21
N ASP A 251 -3.81 17.35 12.49
CA ASP A 251 -2.90 16.75 13.47
C ASP A 251 -3.44 15.39 13.94
N ILE A 252 -2.57 14.59 14.58
CA ILE A 252 -2.93 13.33 15.24
C ILE A 252 -2.88 13.50 16.75
N LEU A 253 -3.98 13.22 17.46
CA LEU A 253 -4.03 13.32 18.92
C LEU A 253 -3.07 12.30 19.55
N PRO A 254 -1.96 12.71 20.20
CA PRO A 254 -0.98 11.77 20.74
C PRO A 254 -1.55 10.99 21.91
N SER A 255 -1.11 9.75 22.10
CA SER A 255 -1.46 8.95 23.27
C SER A 255 -1.02 9.62 24.58
N ARG A 256 -1.58 9.17 25.70
CA ARG A 256 -1.24 9.71 27.01
C ARG A 256 0.16 9.26 27.43
N ASP A 257 0.95 10.20 27.93
CA ASP A 257 2.32 9.95 28.36
C ASP A 257 2.35 9.09 29.64
N PRO A 258 3.15 8.02 29.66
CA PRO A 258 3.32 7.19 30.83
C PRO A 258 3.74 8.01 32.06
N GLY A 259 3.02 7.84 33.17
CA GLY A 259 3.31 8.47 34.46
C GLY A 259 2.73 9.88 34.67
N THR A 260 2.52 10.67 33.62
CA THR A 260 1.91 12.02 33.74
C THR A 260 0.46 12.06 33.28
N ASN A 261 0.05 11.12 32.41
CA ASN A 261 -1.28 11.06 31.80
C ASN A 261 -1.63 12.30 30.92
N LEU A 262 -0.65 13.17 30.67
CA LEU A 262 -0.74 14.31 29.76
C LEU A 262 -0.63 13.84 28.31
N ARG A 263 -1.00 14.70 27.36
CA ARG A 263 -0.84 14.45 25.92
C ARG A 263 0.15 15.46 25.37
N THR A 264 1.45 15.22 25.57
CA THR A 264 2.49 16.20 25.17
C THR A 264 3.01 15.98 23.75
N GLY A 265 2.68 14.85 23.11
CA GLY A 265 3.25 14.47 21.82
C GLY A 265 4.51 13.59 21.92
N LEU A 266 4.98 13.29 23.14
CA LEU A 266 6.08 12.33 23.34
C LEU A 266 5.65 10.88 23.11
N THR A 267 4.38 10.57 23.32
CA THR A 267 3.82 9.23 23.11
C THR A 267 2.93 9.22 21.87
N PRO A 268 3.37 8.57 20.77
CA PRO A 268 2.59 8.51 19.53
C PRO A 268 1.23 7.81 19.72
N GLN A 269 0.22 8.24 18.97
CA GLN A 269 -1.14 7.68 19.05
C GLN A 269 -1.20 6.21 18.60
N VAL A 270 -1.58 5.27 19.46
CA VAL A 270 -1.59 3.84 19.09
C VAL A 270 -2.58 3.50 17.97
N GLU A 271 -3.72 4.20 17.91
CA GLU A 271 -4.76 4.01 16.91
C GLU A 271 -4.63 4.99 15.74
N ARG A 272 -3.55 4.88 14.95
CA ARG A 272 -3.28 5.73 13.77
C ARG A 272 -3.02 4.94 12.49
N PHE A 273 -3.45 3.69 12.43
CA PHE A 273 -3.29 2.82 11.28
C PHE A 273 -4.63 2.61 10.60
N GLY A 274 -4.59 2.43 9.29
CA GLY A 274 -5.79 2.13 8.52
C GLY A 274 -5.49 1.77 7.08
N THR A 275 -6.56 1.53 6.34
CA THR A 275 -6.49 1.27 4.90
C THR A 275 -6.09 2.54 4.15
N SER A 276 -5.34 2.41 3.05
CA SER A 276 -4.92 3.53 2.21
C SER A 276 -6.11 4.42 1.82
N TRP A 277 -7.22 3.82 1.40
CA TRP A 277 -8.39 4.60 0.99
C TRP A 277 -9.07 5.37 2.13
N ALA A 278 -8.94 4.92 3.38
CA ALA A 278 -9.46 5.65 4.54
C ALA A 278 -8.52 6.79 4.92
N GLN A 279 -7.21 6.59 4.75
CA GLN A 279 -6.21 7.65 4.90
C GLN A 279 -6.35 8.71 3.81
N ASP A 280 -6.56 8.31 2.55
CA ASP A 280 -6.79 9.25 1.45
C ASP A 280 -8.03 10.11 1.71
N LEU A 281 -9.12 9.48 2.19
CA LEU A 281 -10.32 10.20 2.64
C LEU A 281 -9.99 11.16 3.78
N TRP A 282 -9.21 10.73 4.77
CA TRP A 282 -8.84 11.57 5.89
C TRP A 282 -8.02 12.77 5.45
N ILE A 283 -7.00 12.57 4.63
CA ILE A 283 -6.09 13.61 4.13
C ILE A 283 -6.86 14.62 3.29
N GLN A 284 -7.59 14.15 2.26
CA GLN A 284 -8.33 15.03 1.37
C GLN A 284 -9.48 15.75 2.11
N GLY A 285 -10.24 15.02 2.92
CA GLY A 285 -11.33 15.59 3.71
C GLY A 285 -10.85 16.64 4.71
N SER A 286 -9.67 16.43 5.32
CA SER A 286 -9.05 17.42 6.22
C SER A 286 -8.68 18.71 5.47
N ALA A 287 -8.04 18.59 4.30
CA ALA A 287 -7.67 19.73 3.48
C ALA A 287 -8.91 20.53 3.01
N ASP A 288 -9.93 19.85 2.54
CA ASP A 288 -11.18 20.48 2.09
C ASP A 288 -11.91 21.17 3.25
N ALA A 289 -12.02 20.50 4.41
CA ALA A 289 -12.62 21.07 5.60
C ALA A 289 -11.83 22.26 6.16
N LYS A 290 -10.49 22.21 6.12
CA LYS A 290 -9.61 23.32 6.49
C LYS A 290 -9.83 24.52 5.58
N ALA A 291 -9.89 24.30 4.27
CA ALA A 291 -10.14 25.34 3.30
C ALA A 291 -11.53 25.99 3.49
N ALA A 292 -12.55 25.19 3.80
CA ALA A 292 -13.91 25.67 3.99
C ALA A 292 -14.10 26.44 5.31
N THR A 293 -13.48 25.98 6.39
CA THR A 293 -13.83 26.43 7.76
C THR A 293 -12.70 27.14 8.50
N GLY A 294 -11.47 27.06 7.99
CA GLY A 294 -10.25 27.53 8.66
C GLY A 294 -9.81 26.68 9.85
N THR A 295 -10.54 25.60 10.19
CA THR A 295 -10.21 24.70 11.31
C THR A 295 -9.29 23.58 10.84
N THR A 296 -8.16 23.41 11.54
CA THR A 296 -7.31 22.21 11.40
C THR A 296 -8.01 21.04 12.06
N GLN A 297 -8.02 19.88 11.39
CA GLN A 297 -8.67 18.69 11.93
C GLN A 297 -7.78 17.95 12.91
N LEU A 298 -8.39 17.19 13.82
CA LEU A 298 -7.67 16.38 14.78
C LEU A 298 -8.22 14.97 14.75
N MET A 299 -7.35 14.01 14.39
CA MET A 299 -7.70 12.61 14.44
C MET A 299 -7.56 12.12 15.89
N ASN A 300 -8.65 11.64 16.48
CA ASN A 300 -8.61 11.03 17.81
C ASN A 300 -8.16 9.56 17.74
N ALA A 301 -8.71 8.79 16.78
CA ALA A 301 -8.40 7.37 16.58
C ALA A 301 -8.82 6.88 15.18
N MET A 302 -8.17 5.81 14.70
CA MET A 302 -8.52 5.08 13.47
C MET A 302 -8.48 3.55 13.67
N SER A 303 -7.29 2.96 13.89
CA SER A 303 -7.10 1.56 14.30
C SER A 303 -5.67 1.32 14.77
N ALA A 304 -5.46 0.30 15.60
CA ALA A 304 -4.10 -0.09 15.98
C ALA A 304 -3.36 -0.78 14.83
N VAL A 305 -2.04 -0.92 14.96
CA VAL A 305 -1.13 -1.48 13.94
C VAL A 305 -1.56 -2.85 13.40
N ASP A 306 -2.28 -3.65 14.18
CA ASP A 306 -2.71 -4.99 13.79
C ASP A 306 -4.13 -5.06 13.21
N GLY A 307 -4.79 -3.91 13.06
CA GLY A 307 -6.17 -3.82 12.58
C GLY A 307 -7.23 -4.11 13.65
N TYR A 308 -6.83 -4.24 14.92
CA TYR A 308 -7.75 -4.42 16.04
C TYR A 308 -7.80 -3.15 16.89
N GLY A 309 -8.95 -2.87 17.52
CA GLY A 309 -9.07 -1.77 18.48
C GLY A 309 -8.25 -2.06 19.75
N SER A 310 -7.85 -1.01 20.44
CA SER A 310 -7.15 -1.10 21.71
C SER A 310 -8.10 -1.00 22.90
N ALA A 311 -7.72 -1.57 24.05
CA ALA A 311 -8.44 -1.34 25.30
C ALA A 311 -8.21 0.07 25.88
N VAL A 312 -7.21 0.80 25.36
CA VAL A 312 -6.75 2.10 25.90
C VAL A 312 -7.50 3.26 25.26
N SER A 313 -7.91 3.11 24.01
CA SER A 313 -8.73 4.08 23.27
C SER A 313 -10.11 3.47 23.07
N HIS A 314 -10.46 2.73 22.00
CA HIS A 314 -11.77 2.04 21.95
C HIS A 314 -11.76 0.71 21.15
N SER A 315 -12.57 -0.28 21.58
CA SER A 315 -12.61 -1.62 20.95
C SER A 315 -13.30 -1.68 19.58
N THR A 316 -13.91 -0.57 19.18
CA THR A 316 -14.61 -0.31 17.91
C THR A 316 -13.67 0.21 16.81
N HIS A 317 -12.42 0.56 17.06
CA HIS A 317 -11.53 1.02 15.97
C HIS A 317 -10.84 -0.14 15.28
N ARG A 318 -11.61 -0.96 14.54
CA ARG A 318 -11.08 -2.12 13.84
C ARG A 318 -10.93 -1.82 12.36
N VAL A 319 -9.81 -2.24 11.80
CA VAL A 319 -9.59 -2.25 10.34
C VAL A 319 -9.57 -0.84 9.71
N GLY A 320 -9.41 0.20 10.54
CA GLY A 320 -9.22 1.58 10.11
C GLY A 320 -10.31 2.11 9.19
N MET A 321 -11.50 1.50 9.22
CA MET A 321 -12.69 1.95 8.52
C MET A 321 -13.60 2.77 9.45
N ASP A 322 -13.14 3.06 10.67
CA ASP A 322 -13.83 3.79 11.72
C ASP A 322 -12.90 4.92 12.17
N ILE A 323 -13.21 6.17 11.84
CA ILE A 323 -12.35 7.32 12.14
C ILE A 323 -13.05 8.24 13.15
N ASP A 324 -12.40 8.49 14.29
CA ASP A 324 -12.85 9.49 15.25
C ASP A 324 -12.25 10.85 14.90
N MET A 325 -13.10 11.76 14.44
CA MET A 325 -12.76 13.14 14.16
C MET A 325 -13.15 14.03 15.33
N HIS A 326 -12.18 14.73 15.93
CA HIS A 326 -12.42 15.60 17.09
C HIS A 326 -13.45 16.70 16.79
N VAL A 327 -14.24 17.07 17.81
CA VAL A 327 -15.09 18.27 17.77
C VAL A 327 -14.84 19.17 18.97
N ASP A 328 -15.11 20.46 18.81
CA ASP A 328 -14.90 21.46 19.85
C ASP A 328 -15.71 21.17 21.13
N ALA A 329 -15.13 21.45 22.29
CA ALA A 329 -15.77 21.19 23.58
C ALA A 329 -17.14 21.88 23.76
N SER A 330 -17.39 22.98 23.07
CA SER A 330 -18.68 23.66 23.08
C SER A 330 -19.82 22.85 22.42
N THR A 331 -19.49 21.86 21.59
CA THR A 331 -20.49 20.97 20.97
C THR A 331 -20.74 19.69 21.76
N TRP A 332 -20.05 19.49 22.90
CA TRP A 332 -20.14 18.26 23.73
C TRP A 332 -21.42 18.26 24.57
N ASN A 333 -22.56 18.25 23.89
CA ASN A 333 -23.89 18.26 24.44
C ASN A 333 -24.80 17.39 23.54
N PHE A 334 -26.03 17.11 23.97
CA PHE A 334 -26.94 16.22 23.23
C PHE A 334 -27.75 16.89 22.11
N GLY A 335 -27.54 18.18 21.87
CA GLY A 335 -28.43 19.05 21.12
C GLY A 335 -29.56 19.60 21.98
N ASN A 336 -30.05 20.77 21.60
CA ASN A 336 -31.18 21.46 22.24
C ASN A 336 -32.27 21.88 21.23
N GLY A 337 -32.12 21.48 19.96
CA GLY A 337 -33.03 21.84 18.86
C GLY A 337 -32.63 23.11 18.12
N VAL A 338 -31.50 23.75 18.48
CA VAL A 338 -30.98 24.97 17.86
C VAL A 338 -29.51 24.80 17.56
N THR A 339 -29.16 24.72 16.28
CA THR A 339 -27.77 24.65 15.82
C THR A 339 -26.99 25.91 16.19
N SER A 340 -26.03 25.77 17.09
CA SER A 340 -25.06 26.81 17.43
C SER A 340 -24.01 27.01 16.32
N ALA A 341 -23.24 28.09 16.39
CA ALA A 341 -22.15 28.33 15.44
C ALA A 341 -21.07 27.23 15.46
N ALA A 342 -20.79 26.64 16.63
CA ALA A 342 -19.82 25.56 16.76
C ALA A 342 -20.36 24.25 16.16
N GLU A 343 -21.64 23.93 16.39
CA GLU A 343 -22.29 22.78 15.77
C GLU A 343 -22.40 22.93 14.26
N GLN A 344 -22.72 24.14 13.77
CA GLN A 344 -22.71 24.46 12.34
C GLN A 344 -21.33 24.23 11.72
N LYS A 345 -20.25 24.60 12.43
CA LYS A 345 -18.88 24.34 11.98
C LYS A 345 -18.55 22.84 11.93
N ALA A 346 -18.99 22.06 12.91
CA ALA A 346 -18.83 20.60 12.90
C ALA A 346 -19.60 19.95 11.74
N ILE A 347 -20.81 20.45 11.43
CA ILE A 347 -21.60 20.03 10.27
C ILE A 347 -20.83 20.32 8.97
N GLU A 348 -20.32 21.54 8.81
CA GLU A 348 -19.55 21.93 7.61
C GLU A 348 -18.30 21.07 7.43
N ILE A 349 -17.56 20.80 8.50
CA ILE A 349 -16.40 19.90 8.47
C ILE A 349 -16.81 18.52 7.97
N ALA A 350 -17.81 17.89 8.60
CA ALA A 350 -18.26 16.56 8.21
C ALA A 350 -18.80 16.49 6.77
N VAL A 351 -19.46 17.55 6.29
CA VAL A 351 -19.90 17.64 4.88
C VAL A 351 -18.71 17.58 3.92
N ASN A 352 -17.59 18.24 4.22
CA ASN A 352 -16.40 18.19 3.37
C ASN A 352 -15.81 16.78 3.28
N TYR A 353 -15.81 15.99 4.36
CA TYR A 353 -15.40 14.58 4.29
C TYR A 353 -16.35 13.73 3.45
N ILE A 354 -17.67 13.95 3.58
CA ILE A 354 -18.67 13.26 2.74
C ILE A 354 -18.42 13.57 1.26
N ASP A 355 -18.21 14.84 0.92
CA ASP A 355 -18.02 15.31 -0.45
C ASP A 355 -16.68 14.88 -1.05
N ALA A 356 -15.61 14.92 -0.26
CA ALA A 356 -14.32 14.38 -0.63
C ALA A 356 -14.52 12.92 -1.06
N GLY A 357 -15.03 12.05 -0.18
CA GLY A 357 -15.24 10.64 -0.50
C GLY A 357 -16.14 10.42 -1.73
N ALA A 358 -17.16 11.26 -1.92
CA ALA A 358 -18.03 11.19 -3.09
C ALA A 358 -17.32 11.52 -4.41
N SER A 359 -16.28 12.36 -4.37
CA SER A 359 -15.56 12.88 -5.54
C SER A 359 -14.15 12.30 -5.77
N GLY A 360 -13.53 11.66 -4.76
CA GLY A 360 -12.14 11.18 -4.81
C GLY A 360 -11.86 9.93 -5.65
N GLY A 361 -12.69 9.66 -6.66
CA GLY A 361 -12.43 8.62 -7.65
C GLY A 361 -12.52 7.19 -7.11
N LEU A 362 -11.64 6.33 -7.61
CA LEU A 362 -11.71 4.87 -7.44
C LEU A 362 -10.75 4.33 -6.36
N ASP A 363 -9.88 5.17 -5.81
CA ASP A 363 -8.90 4.77 -4.80
C ASP A 363 -9.26 5.30 -3.40
N MET A 364 -10.23 6.20 -3.29
CA MET A 364 -10.60 6.82 -2.02
C MET A 364 -11.84 6.20 -1.36
N GLY A 365 -11.81 6.13 -0.04
CA GLY A 365 -12.92 5.65 0.79
C GLY A 365 -14.09 6.63 0.80
N LYS A 366 -15.27 6.14 1.20
CA LYS A 366 -16.49 6.96 1.25
C LYS A 366 -17.07 6.97 2.64
N VAL A 367 -17.46 8.14 3.15
CA VAL A 367 -18.25 8.21 4.38
C VAL A 367 -19.62 7.59 4.11
N ILE A 368 -19.90 6.46 4.75
CA ILE A 368 -21.19 5.76 4.61
C ILE A 368 -22.13 6.01 5.79
N ARG A 369 -21.57 6.32 6.96
CA ARG A 369 -22.33 6.69 8.15
C ARG A 369 -21.54 7.63 9.05
N ILE A 370 -22.23 8.55 9.70
CA ILE A 370 -21.69 9.38 10.77
C ILE A 370 -22.44 9.11 12.07
N ILE A 371 -21.71 8.93 13.16
CA ILE A 371 -22.24 8.74 14.50
C ILE A 371 -21.86 9.93 15.37
N SER A 372 -22.83 10.44 16.14
CA SER A 372 -22.61 11.50 17.11
C SER A 372 -23.59 11.42 18.26
N SER A 373 -23.19 11.93 19.43
CA SER A 373 -24.09 12.15 20.56
C SER A 373 -24.80 13.50 20.51
N ASN A 374 -24.60 14.35 19.50
CA ASN A 374 -25.27 15.65 19.37
C ASN A 374 -26.35 15.64 18.27
N GLN A 375 -27.62 15.78 18.65
CA GLN A 375 -28.75 15.73 17.69
C GLN A 375 -28.78 16.89 16.71
N ASP A 376 -28.32 18.08 17.10
CA ASP A 376 -28.37 19.27 16.25
C ASP A 376 -27.36 19.14 15.10
N ILE A 377 -26.19 18.54 15.37
CA ILE A 377 -25.22 18.18 14.32
C ILE A 377 -25.82 17.17 13.35
N LEU A 378 -26.41 16.09 13.85
CA LEU A 378 -27.00 15.05 12.99
C LEU A 378 -28.18 15.59 12.16
N ALA A 379 -29.01 16.49 12.72
CA ALA A 379 -30.09 17.14 12.00
C ALA A 379 -29.56 18.01 10.85
N GLY A 380 -28.50 18.78 11.10
CA GLY A 380 -27.82 19.57 10.07
C GLY A 380 -27.21 18.70 8.96
N LEU A 381 -26.56 17.59 9.32
CA LEU A 381 -26.03 16.63 8.36
C LEU A 381 -27.12 15.98 7.50
N ASN A 382 -28.22 15.55 8.10
CA ASN A 382 -29.36 14.98 7.35
C ASN A 382 -29.99 16.01 6.40
N SER A 383 -29.99 17.29 6.76
CA SER A 383 -30.46 18.37 5.89
C SER A 383 -29.54 18.58 4.69
N MET A 384 -28.22 18.61 4.92
CA MET A 384 -27.22 18.91 3.89
C MET A 384 -26.91 17.70 3.00
N ARG A 385 -26.83 16.50 3.57
CA ARG A 385 -26.42 15.25 2.90
C ARG A 385 -27.37 14.11 3.29
N PRO A 386 -28.64 14.16 2.85
CA PRO A 386 -29.66 13.18 3.23
C PRO A 386 -29.37 11.74 2.77
N ALA A 387 -28.43 11.55 1.85
CA ALA A 387 -28.02 10.23 1.37
C ALA A 387 -27.00 9.52 2.29
N THR A 388 -26.34 10.26 3.19
CA THR A 388 -25.37 9.70 4.14
C THR A 388 -26.11 9.29 5.40
N ALA A 389 -25.93 8.05 5.84
CA ALA A 389 -26.59 7.58 7.06
C ALA A 389 -26.05 8.34 8.28
N THR A 390 -26.94 8.63 9.24
CA THR A 390 -26.54 9.15 10.55
C THR A 390 -27.05 8.26 11.66
N TYR A 391 -26.32 8.16 12.77
CA TYR A 391 -26.77 7.45 13.96
C TYR A 391 -26.56 8.29 15.20
N PHE A 392 -27.62 8.40 16.01
CA PHE A 392 -27.57 9.11 17.29
C PHE A 392 -27.14 8.15 18.40
N ASP A 393 -26.01 8.47 19.05
CA ASP A 393 -25.57 7.75 20.24
C ASP A 393 -26.07 8.44 21.53
N SER A 394 -27.06 7.82 22.16
CA SER A 394 -27.63 8.30 23.43
C SER A 394 -26.75 8.03 24.65
N SER A 395 -25.67 7.25 24.54
CA SER A 395 -24.79 6.95 25.69
C SER A 395 -23.86 8.10 26.05
N GLY A 396 -23.64 9.04 25.12
CA GLY A 396 -22.68 10.13 25.26
C GLY A 396 -21.24 9.74 24.88
N GLY A 397 -21.00 8.52 24.39
CA GLY A 397 -19.69 8.04 23.99
C GLY A 397 -19.09 8.84 22.82
N HIS A 398 -19.93 9.46 21.99
CA HIS A 398 -19.53 10.24 20.83
C HIS A 398 -19.82 11.75 21.01
N GLN A 399 -19.62 12.28 22.22
CA GLN A 399 -19.76 13.73 22.47
C GLN A 399 -18.54 14.52 22.01
N ASN A 400 -17.34 13.94 22.15
CA ASN A 400 -16.07 14.61 21.87
C ASN A 400 -15.52 14.39 20.46
N HIS A 401 -16.25 13.65 19.62
CA HIS A 401 -15.89 13.40 18.24
C HIS A 401 -17.13 13.10 17.39
N LEU A 402 -16.95 13.19 16.07
CA LEU A 402 -17.79 12.50 15.10
C LEU A 402 -17.08 11.19 14.74
N HIS A 403 -17.80 10.08 14.80
CA HIS A 403 -17.29 8.79 14.35
C HIS A 403 -17.75 8.56 12.91
N LEU A 404 -16.80 8.41 12.01
CA LEU A 404 -17.01 8.25 10.58
C LEU A 404 -16.81 6.78 10.23
N ASP A 405 -17.87 6.13 9.76
CA ASP A 405 -17.74 4.84 9.09
C ASP A 405 -17.39 5.06 7.63
N VAL A 406 -16.30 4.44 7.22
CA VAL A 406 -15.77 4.47 5.87
C VAL A 406 -16.16 3.19 5.15
N GLY A 407 -16.63 3.32 3.91
CA GLY A 407 -16.84 2.22 2.97
C GLY A 407 -15.72 2.18 1.94
N SER A 408 -15.41 0.99 1.45
CA SER A 408 -14.43 0.80 0.37
C SER A 408 -14.89 1.46 -0.94
N PRO A 409 -13.96 1.86 -1.80
CA PRO A 409 -14.29 2.22 -3.17
C PRO A 409 -14.81 1.02 -3.99
N THR A 410 -15.16 1.30 -5.25
CA THR A 410 -15.47 0.23 -6.21
C THR A 410 -14.19 -0.49 -6.60
N ARG A 411 -14.20 -1.83 -6.56
CA ARG A 411 -13.05 -2.65 -6.95
C ARG A 411 -12.71 -2.46 -8.43
N LEU A 412 -11.44 -2.17 -8.72
CA LEU A 412 -10.89 -2.20 -10.06
C LEU A 412 -10.34 -3.57 -10.39
N ALA A 413 -10.50 -3.99 -11.65
CA ALA A 413 -9.89 -5.22 -12.12
C ALA A 413 -8.37 -5.16 -11.92
N GLY A 414 -7.77 -6.32 -11.67
CA GLY A 414 -6.32 -6.42 -11.52
C GLY A 414 -5.58 -6.04 -12.79
N LEU A 415 -4.42 -5.42 -12.62
CA LEU A 415 -3.55 -5.09 -13.74
C LEU A 415 -3.04 -6.39 -14.38
N VAL A 416 -3.30 -6.54 -15.68
CA VAL A 416 -2.65 -7.55 -16.52
C VAL A 416 -1.25 -7.02 -16.83
N ASP A 417 -0.21 -7.85 -16.69
CA ASP A 417 1.12 -7.45 -17.13
C ASP A 417 1.09 -7.12 -18.62
N MET A 418 1.83 -6.07 -19.02
CA MET A 418 1.81 -5.64 -20.42
C MET A 418 2.26 -6.81 -21.30
N PRO A 419 1.51 -7.17 -22.35
CA PRO A 419 1.99 -8.20 -23.26
C PRO A 419 3.36 -7.78 -23.82
N GLY A 420 4.23 -8.72 -24.12
CA GLY A 420 5.56 -8.40 -24.68
C GLY A 420 6.56 -7.73 -23.72
N ASP A 421 6.14 -7.28 -22.53
CA ASP A 421 7.02 -6.85 -21.45
C ASP A 421 7.47 -8.11 -20.70
N PHE A 422 8.70 -8.53 -20.99
CA PHE A 422 9.25 -9.79 -20.48
C PHE A 422 10.13 -9.57 -19.25
N ASN A 423 10.54 -8.33 -19.00
CA ASN A 423 11.36 -7.97 -17.85
C ASN A 423 10.56 -7.31 -16.70
N PHE A 424 9.27 -7.07 -16.92
CA PHE A 424 8.29 -6.47 -16.01
C PHE A 424 8.63 -5.02 -15.59
N ASP A 425 9.33 -4.26 -16.44
CA ASP A 425 9.68 -2.84 -16.20
C ASP A 425 8.63 -1.85 -16.75
N ASP A 426 7.45 -2.37 -17.14
CA ASP A 426 6.29 -1.64 -17.64
C ASP A 426 6.56 -0.89 -18.97
N GLN A 427 7.60 -1.31 -19.68
CA GLN A 427 7.97 -0.85 -21.01
C GLN A 427 8.17 -2.06 -21.94
N VAL A 428 7.80 -1.90 -23.21
CA VAL A 428 8.05 -2.93 -24.24
C VAL A 428 9.08 -2.40 -25.22
N ASP A 429 10.34 -2.71 -24.95
CA ASP A 429 11.48 -2.15 -25.66
C ASP A 429 12.53 -3.21 -26.08
N GLY A 430 13.72 -2.74 -26.47
CA GLY A 430 14.80 -3.64 -26.92
C GLY A 430 15.32 -4.57 -25.82
N LYS A 431 15.13 -4.25 -24.54
CA LYS A 431 15.53 -5.11 -23.41
C LYS A 431 14.64 -6.34 -23.34
N ASP A 432 13.34 -6.23 -23.58
CA ASP A 432 12.44 -7.38 -23.66
C ASP A 432 12.81 -8.31 -24.79
N PHE A 433 13.15 -7.72 -25.94
CA PHE A 433 13.66 -8.50 -27.06
C PHE A 433 14.91 -9.30 -26.67
N LEU A 434 15.80 -8.73 -25.87
CA LEU A 434 16.98 -9.45 -25.36
C LEU A 434 16.62 -10.56 -24.37
N VAL A 435 15.61 -10.36 -23.51
CA VAL A 435 15.07 -11.43 -22.64
C VAL A 435 14.56 -12.59 -23.47
N TRP A 436 13.74 -12.30 -24.50
CA TRP A 436 13.27 -13.31 -25.44
C TRP A 436 14.41 -13.99 -26.19
N GLN A 437 15.34 -13.23 -26.75
CA GLN A 437 16.44 -13.74 -27.59
C GLN A 437 17.38 -14.68 -26.83
N ARG A 438 17.53 -14.50 -25.51
CA ARG A 438 18.31 -15.40 -24.65
C ARG A 438 17.55 -16.66 -24.23
N GLY A 439 16.24 -16.73 -24.47
CA GLY A 439 15.38 -17.81 -23.98
C GLY A 439 15.01 -17.65 -22.50
N ASP A 440 15.03 -16.41 -21.99
CA ASP A 440 14.72 -16.09 -20.58
C ASP A 440 13.22 -15.88 -20.34
N THR A 441 12.38 -15.89 -21.39
CA THR A 441 10.90 -15.87 -21.26
C THR A 441 10.34 -17.18 -20.72
N ILE A 442 9.07 -17.17 -20.30
CA ILE A 442 8.37 -18.37 -19.82
C ILE A 442 8.19 -19.43 -20.91
N ASN A 443 8.11 -19.01 -22.19
CA ASN A 443 8.10 -19.88 -23.35
C ASN A 443 9.36 -19.59 -24.20
N PRO A 444 10.53 -20.14 -23.83
CA PRO A 444 11.81 -19.76 -24.41
C PRO A 444 11.82 -19.81 -25.93
N LEU A 445 12.26 -18.71 -26.56
CA LEU A 445 12.38 -18.56 -28.01
C LEU A 445 11.08 -18.82 -28.80
N SER A 446 9.92 -18.73 -28.14
CA SER A 446 8.64 -19.00 -28.81
C SER A 446 8.30 -17.91 -29.83
N GLY A 447 7.70 -18.32 -30.95
CA GLY A 447 7.21 -17.39 -31.96
C GLY A 447 6.01 -16.55 -31.48
N SER A 448 5.24 -17.06 -30.52
CA SER A 448 4.13 -16.33 -29.90
C SER A 448 4.60 -15.15 -29.06
N ASP A 449 5.63 -15.35 -28.23
CA ASP A 449 6.20 -14.27 -27.41
C ASP A 449 6.80 -13.18 -28.33
N LEU A 450 7.55 -13.59 -29.37
CA LEU A 450 8.08 -12.64 -30.35
C LEU A 450 6.98 -11.83 -31.03
N ALA A 451 5.88 -12.48 -31.44
CA ALA A 451 4.76 -11.81 -32.09
C ALA A 451 4.06 -10.81 -31.14
N LEU A 452 3.92 -11.16 -29.85
CA LEU A 452 3.39 -10.25 -28.83
C LEU A 452 4.26 -9.00 -28.72
N TRP A 453 5.57 -9.16 -28.50
CA TRP A 453 6.51 -8.04 -28.43
C TRP A 453 6.48 -7.17 -29.70
N GLN A 454 6.49 -7.78 -30.88
CA GLN A 454 6.43 -7.06 -32.16
C GLN A 454 5.15 -6.22 -32.31
N SER A 455 4.03 -6.71 -31.78
CA SER A 455 2.73 -6.06 -31.94
C SER A 455 2.58 -4.74 -31.17
N ILE A 456 3.42 -4.54 -30.14
CA ILE A 456 3.31 -3.41 -29.19
C ILE A 456 4.68 -2.82 -28.83
N TYR A 457 5.70 -3.03 -29.66
CA TYR A 457 7.01 -2.40 -29.49
C TYR A 457 6.90 -0.87 -29.39
N ASN A 458 7.61 -0.27 -28.43
CA ASN A 458 7.50 1.13 -27.99
C ASN A 458 6.19 1.47 -27.23
N ALA A 459 5.43 0.47 -26.78
CA ALA A 459 4.39 0.72 -25.77
C ALA A 459 5.01 0.90 -24.38
N SER A 460 4.40 1.78 -23.59
CA SER A 460 4.72 1.98 -22.17
C SER A 460 3.44 2.31 -21.41
N VAL A 461 3.34 1.88 -20.15
CA VAL A 461 2.25 2.33 -19.28
C VAL A 461 2.59 3.74 -18.83
N THR A 462 1.96 4.76 -19.42
CA THR A 462 1.92 6.08 -18.76
C THR A 462 0.97 5.99 -17.58
N ALA A 463 1.49 6.19 -16.37
CA ALA A 463 0.66 6.37 -15.18
C ALA A 463 -0.43 7.44 -15.47
N ALA A 464 -1.67 7.16 -15.09
CA ALA A 464 -2.73 8.16 -15.13
C ALA A 464 -2.36 9.27 -14.15
N VAL A 465 -1.81 10.37 -14.65
CA VAL A 465 -1.65 11.59 -13.86
C VAL A 465 -3.06 12.10 -13.61
N THR A 466 -3.63 11.81 -12.44
CA THR A 466 -4.74 12.60 -11.94
C THR A 466 -4.20 14.01 -11.79
N THR A 467 -4.82 14.96 -12.48
CA THR A 467 -4.45 16.37 -12.38
C THR A 467 -4.69 16.80 -10.93
N VAL A 468 -3.64 16.90 -10.13
CA VAL A 468 -3.67 17.61 -8.86
C VAL A 468 -4.02 19.06 -9.17
N PRO A 469 -5.08 19.64 -8.59
CA PRO A 469 -5.36 21.06 -8.76
C PRO A 469 -4.14 21.84 -8.26
N GLU A 470 -3.48 22.59 -9.14
CA GLU A 470 -2.31 23.39 -8.73
C GLU A 470 -2.72 24.38 -7.63
N PRO A 471 -2.00 24.46 -6.49
CA PRO A 471 -2.23 25.51 -5.51
C PRO A 471 -1.99 26.86 -6.18
N ALA A 472 -2.87 27.82 -5.90
CA ALA A 472 -3.07 29.12 -6.54
C ALA A 472 -1.84 30.06 -6.57
N THR A 473 -0.73 29.61 -7.13
CA THR A 473 0.54 30.34 -7.29
C THR A 473 0.37 31.52 -8.26
N LEU A 474 -0.54 31.42 -9.22
CA LEU A 474 -0.97 32.55 -10.06
C LEU A 474 -1.65 33.66 -9.24
N LEU A 475 -2.43 33.31 -8.22
CA LEU A 475 -3.09 34.29 -7.35
C LEU A 475 -2.08 35.00 -6.44
N LEU A 476 -1.07 34.28 -5.95
CA LEU A 476 0.04 34.83 -5.17
C LEU A 476 0.93 35.78 -6.00
N LEU A 477 1.17 35.47 -7.27
CA LEU A 477 1.92 36.37 -8.17
C LEU A 477 1.14 37.65 -8.50
N ILE A 478 -0.19 37.56 -8.64
CA ILE A 478 -1.06 38.73 -8.86
C ILE A 478 -1.11 39.61 -7.59
N LEU A 479 -1.20 39.00 -6.40
CA LEU A 479 -1.19 39.73 -5.13
C LEU A 479 0.19 40.37 -4.85
N ALA A 480 1.29 39.67 -5.12
CA ALA A 480 2.64 40.23 -4.98
C ALA A 480 2.92 41.37 -5.97
N GLY A 481 2.42 41.26 -7.21
CA GLY A 481 2.52 42.32 -8.22
C GLY A 481 1.72 43.57 -7.84
N SER A 482 0.52 43.41 -7.27
CA SER A 482 -0.32 44.53 -6.84
C SER A 482 0.25 45.31 -5.65
N CYS A 483 0.91 44.61 -4.70
CA CYS A 483 1.65 45.25 -3.60
C CYS A 483 2.88 46.06 -4.07
N TRP A 484 3.49 45.67 -5.20
CA TRP A 484 4.63 46.39 -5.78
C TRP A 484 4.20 47.65 -6.54
N ILE A 485 3.03 47.63 -7.19
CA ILE A 485 2.46 48.78 -7.90
C ILE A 485 1.98 49.86 -6.92
N LEU A 486 1.41 49.47 -5.77
CA LEU A 486 0.96 50.41 -4.74
C LEU A 486 2.12 51.10 -3.99
N ARG A 487 3.31 50.49 -3.92
CA ARG A 487 4.50 51.12 -3.33
C ARG A 487 5.17 52.19 -4.20
N ARG A 488 4.91 52.22 -5.51
CA ARG A 488 5.46 53.24 -6.43
C ARG A 488 4.62 54.51 -6.52
N SER A 489 3.46 54.56 -5.87
CA SER A 489 2.56 55.72 -5.89
C SER A 489 2.67 56.60 -4.63
N ALA A 490 3.68 56.36 -3.78
CA ALA A 490 3.89 57.06 -2.51
C ALA A 490 5.35 57.56 -2.33
N LEU A 491 5.98 58.00 -3.42
CA LEU A 491 7.23 58.78 -3.41
C LEU A 491 7.07 60.02 -4.28
#